data_AF-A0AA39Q7B0-F1
#
_entry.id   AF-A0AA39Q7B0-F1
#
_cell.length_a   1.000
_cell.length_b   1.000
_cell.length_c   1.000
_cell.angle_alpha   90.00
_cell.angle_beta   90.00
_cell.angle_gamma   90.00
#
_symmetry.space_group_name_H-M   'P 1'
#
loop_
_entity.id
_entity.type
_entity.pdbx_description
1 polymer ?
#
loop_
_entity_poly.entity_id
_entity_poly.type
_entity_poly.pdbx_seq_one_letter_code
_entity_poly.pdbx_strand_id
1 'polypeptide(L)'
;MSVLPPEIVDTVIDYLHNDKAALEVCALVCKSWSISSRYHLFDEHGVSVKPSNIHDFLSDISHSQSILKDHLACLTLRTDFTVGASQTFDWKDVTVTLPHLPKLVSLRFHSQTQHIRFSYHVIPLVFSSPTLQNITHLEVVRTSVHAAEDIISLMSLFPRLREAQFSRVHWRHCSLSNSSLALTFPLLKQLSLSHVRSPGEVLRCLSRLDPVPLLPRINVGHIDTPEVPSVNQYLRLLGPALDMFCVGLKDKYSTLLCRFKH
;
A
#
# COMPACT_ATOMS: atom_id res chain seq x y z
N MET A 1 18.80 32.21 -29.81
CA MET A 1 17.87 31.10 -29.51
C MET A 1 17.08 31.50 -28.28
N SER A 2 15.77 31.72 -28.42
CA SER A 2 14.92 32.08 -27.30
C SER A 2 14.75 30.86 -26.39
N VAL A 3 15.45 30.87 -25.26
CA VAL A 3 15.26 29.87 -24.22
C VAL A 3 13.95 30.22 -23.50
N LEU A 4 13.01 29.26 -23.47
CA LEU A 4 11.80 29.41 -22.66
C LEU A 4 12.21 29.60 -21.20
N PRO A 5 11.57 30.52 -20.45
CA PRO A 5 11.84 30.69 -19.03
C PRO A 5 11.63 29.35 -18.27
N PRO A 6 12.51 29.00 -17.31
CA PRO A 6 12.40 27.76 -16.53
C PRO A 6 11.02 27.57 -15.90
N GLU A 7 10.38 28.64 -15.44
CA GLU A 7 9.07 28.61 -14.79
C GLU A 7 7.97 28.14 -15.75
N ILE A 8 8.07 28.52 -17.02
CA ILE A 8 7.12 28.09 -18.06
C ILE A 8 7.35 26.61 -18.41
N VAL A 9 8.61 26.19 -18.47
CA VAL A 9 8.97 24.78 -18.68
C VAL A 9 8.45 23.90 -17.54
N ASP A 10 8.67 24.32 -16.30
CA ASP A 10 8.21 23.60 -15.11
C ASP A 10 6.68 23.51 -15.10
N THR A 11 5.98 24.61 -15.41
CA THR A 11 4.51 24.61 -15.54
C THR A 11 4.04 23.60 -16.61
N VAL A 12 4.70 23.54 -17.77
CA VAL A 12 4.35 22.57 -18.83
C VAL A 12 4.57 21.13 -18.35
N ILE A 13 5.69 20.85 -17.67
CA ILE A 13 5.98 19.53 -17.12
C ILE A 13 4.99 19.17 -16.02
N ASP A 14 4.62 20.12 -15.16
CA ASP A 14 3.59 19.96 -14.13
C ASP A 14 2.24 19.58 -14.77
N TYR A 15 1.86 20.15 -15.91
CA TYR A 15 0.65 19.73 -16.63
C TYR A 15 0.72 18.29 -17.17
N LEU A 16 1.94 17.76 -17.39
CA LEU A 16 2.17 16.38 -17.84
C LEU A 16 2.27 15.37 -16.69
N HIS A 17 2.03 15.77 -15.43
CA HIS A 17 2.17 14.90 -14.26
C HIS A 17 1.45 13.54 -14.36
N ASN A 18 0.34 13.45 -15.11
CA ASN A 18 -0.41 12.19 -15.30
C ASN A 18 0.05 11.34 -16.49
N ASP A 19 0.90 11.87 -17.38
CA ASP A 19 1.40 11.17 -18.56
C ASP A 19 2.84 10.72 -18.33
N LYS A 20 2.98 9.52 -17.74
CA LYS A 20 4.28 8.91 -17.50
C LYS A 20 5.16 8.81 -18.76
N ALA A 21 4.57 8.50 -19.91
CA ALA A 21 5.33 8.33 -21.14
C ALA A 21 5.89 9.68 -21.62
N ALA A 22 5.09 10.74 -21.53
CA ALA A 22 5.57 12.10 -21.82
C ALA A 22 6.67 12.53 -20.83
N LEU A 23 6.50 12.28 -19.53
CA LEU A 23 7.50 12.60 -18.51
C LEU A 23 8.83 11.86 -18.74
N GLU A 24 8.79 10.59 -19.15
CA GLU A 24 10.00 9.82 -19.49
C GLU A 24 10.76 10.45 -20.66
N VAL A 25 10.05 10.95 -21.67
CA VAL A 25 10.65 11.69 -22.80
C VAL A 25 11.23 13.02 -22.33
N CYS A 26 10.46 13.82 -21.58
CA CYS A 26 10.89 15.11 -21.04
C CYS A 26 12.15 14.96 -20.16
N ALA A 27 12.28 13.87 -19.41
CA ALA A 27 13.44 13.60 -18.57
C ALA A 27 14.75 13.41 -19.38
N LEU A 28 14.66 13.15 -20.68
CA LEU A 28 15.81 12.91 -21.57
C LEU A 28 16.16 14.12 -22.44
N VAL A 29 15.34 15.17 -22.48
CA VAL A 29 15.55 16.33 -23.36
C VAL A 29 16.77 17.15 -22.94
N CYS A 30 16.81 17.59 -21.67
CA CYS A 30 17.93 18.35 -21.13
C CYS A 30 17.94 18.32 -19.59
N LYS A 31 19.01 18.85 -18.96
CA LYS A 31 19.18 18.81 -17.50
C LYS A 31 18.07 19.54 -16.72
N SER A 32 17.60 20.70 -17.20
CA SER A 32 16.55 21.45 -16.50
C SER A 32 15.23 20.69 -16.52
N TRP A 33 14.83 20.16 -17.68
CA TRP A 33 13.61 19.35 -17.82
C TRP A 33 13.71 18.06 -17.02
N SER A 34 14.90 17.48 -16.93
CA SER A 34 15.15 16.26 -16.17
C SER A 34 14.89 16.41 -14.68
N ILE A 35 15.11 17.58 -14.07
CA ILE A 35 14.88 17.75 -12.63
C ILE A 35 13.38 17.68 -12.35
N SER A 36 12.59 18.49 -13.05
CA SER A 36 11.13 18.59 -12.87
C SER A 36 10.42 17.32 -13.33
N SER A 37 10.87 16.69 -14.43
CA SER A 37 10.27 15.42 -14.87
C SER A 37 10.56 14.28 -13.90
N ARG A 38 11.78 14.21 -13.34
CA ARG A 38 12.15 13.18 -12.35
C ARG A 38 11.37 13.34 -11.04
N TYR A 39 11.01 14.56 -10.67
CA TYR A 39 10.15 14.82 -9.52
C TYR A 39 8.83 14.06 -9.66
N HIS A 40 8.05 14.27 -10.73
CA HIS A 40 6.79 13.54 -10.93
C HIS A 40 7.01 12.02 -11.13
N LEU A 41 8.08 11.62 -11.81
CA LEU A 41 8.37 10.19 -12.05
C LEU A 41 8.69 9.42 -10.76
N PHE A 42 9.42 10.01 -9.81
CA PHE A 42 9.90 9.31 -8.60
C PHE A 42 9.10 9.61 -7.33
N ASP A 43 8.47 10.78 -7.25
CA ASP A 43 7.64 11.18 -6.10
C ASP A 43 6.20 10.67 -6.30
N GLU A 44 5.52 11.14 -7.35
CA GLU A 44 4.10 10.84 -7.58
C GLU A 44 3.86 9.43 -8.17
N HIS A 45 4.55 9.10 -9.26
CA HIS A 45 4.34 7.83 -9.95
C HIS A 45 5.12 6.67 -9.32
N GLY A 46 6.28 6.97 -8.76
CA GLY A 46 7.16 6.01 -8.11
C GLY A 46 7.86 5.04 -9.06
N VAL A 47 8.82 4.31 -8.49
CA VAL A 47 9.58 3.29 -9.20
C VAL A 47 8.89 1.93 -9.07
N SER A 48 8.71 1.24 -10.20
CA SER A 48 8.19 -0.12 -10.20
C SER A 48 9.27 -1.14 -10.56
N VAL A 49 9.56 -2.01 -9.61
CA VAL A 49 10.58 -3.05 -9.70
C VAL A 49 9.90 -4.36 -10.00
N LYS A 50 10.39 -5.09 -11.01
CA LYS A 50 9.91 -6.39 -11.45
C LYS A 50 10.73 -7.50 -10.79
N PRO A 51 10.27 -8.76 -10.78
CA PRO A 51 11.04 -9.86 -10.21
C PRO A 51 12.40 -10.01 -10.90
N SER A 52 12.44 -9.76 -12.21
CA SER A 52 13.63 -9.93 -13.05
C SER A 52 14.74 -8.92 -12.80
N ASN A 53 14.43 -7.74 -12.24
CA ASN A 53 15.41 -6.67 -12.02
C ASN A 53 15.50 -6.24 -10.55
N ILE A 54 14.91 -7.03 -9.64
CA ILE A 54 14.87 -6.67 -8.23
C ILE A 54 16.26 -6.70 -7.62
N HIS A 55 17.05 -7.75 -7.88
CA HIS A 55 18.41 -7.87 -7.36
C HIS A 55 19.32 -6.75 -7.88
N ASP A 56 19.22 -6.40 -9.16
CA ASP A 56 19.96 -5.28 -9.74
C ASP A 56 19.59 -3.97 -9.02
N PHE A 57 18.29 -3.71 -8.88
CA PHE A 57 17.78 -2.53 -8.17
C PHE A 57 18.21 -2.48 -6.69
N LEU A 58 18.19 -3.60 -5.98
CA LEU A 58 18.66 -3.67 -4.59
C LEU A 58 20.15 -3.39 -4.49
N SER A 59 20.93 -3.94 -5.41
CA SER A 59 22.36 -3.68 -5.45
C SER A 59 22.62 -2.19 -5.71
N ASP A 60 21.95 -1.57 -6.69
CA ASP A 60 22.06 -0.14 -6.99
C ASP A 60 21.67 0.75 -5.78
N ILE A 61 20.58 0.43 -5.09
CA ILE A 61 20.15 1.15 -3.87
C ILE A 61 21.03 0.86 -2.66
N SER A 62 21.88 -0.15 -2.71
CA SER A 62 22.87 -0.36 -1.66
C SER A 62 24.09 0.55 -1.88
N HIS A 63 24.46 0.89 -3.13
CA HIS A 63 25.64 1.72 -3.45
C HIS A 63 25.43 3.22 -3.16
N SER A 64 26.38 3.87 -2.48
CA SER A 64 26.24 5.26 -1.95
C SER A 64 25.98 6.36 -2.99
N GLN A 65 26.16 6.09 -4.28
CA GLN A 65 26.03 7.08 -5.36
C GLN A 65 24.67 7.05 -6.09
N SER A 66 23.74 6.18 -5.67
CA SER A 66 22.44 6.09 -6.34
C SER A 66 21.57 7.31 -6.03
N ILE A 67 21.37 8.15 -7.06
CA ILE A 67 20.48 9.32 -7.04
C ILE A 67 19.04 8.91 -6.68
N LEU A 68 18.65 7.67 -6.95
CA LEU A 68 17.30 7.18 -6.68
C LEU A 68 16.98 7.20 -5.17
N LYS A 69 17.97 6.99 -4.30
CA LYS A 69 17.73 6.87 -2.85
C LYS A 69 17.14 8.14 -2.23
N ASP A 70 17.60 9.29 -2.71
CA ASP A 70 17.26 10.59 -2.14
C ASP A 70 15.99 11.22 -2.74
N HIS A 71 15.42 10.60 -3.78
CA HIS A 71 14.26 11.13 -4.50
C HIS A 71 13.07 10.18 -4.56
N LEU A 72 13.25 8.91 -4.18
CA LEU A 72 12.21 7.90 -4.28
C LEU A 72 11.26 7.99 -3.07
N ALA A 73 10.08 8.56 -3.29
CA ALA A 73 9.01 8.63 -2.30
C ALA A 73 7.98 7.51 -2.46
N CYS A 74 7.84 6.95 -3.66
CA CYS A 74 6.94 5.84 -3.94
C CYS A 74 7.66 4.63 -4.55
N LEU A 75 7.55 3.46 -3.91
CA LEU A 75 8.14 2.20 -4.35
C LEU A 75 7.06 1.16 -4.61
N THR A 76 7.10 0.54 -5.80
CA THR A 76 6.22 -0.57 -6.18
C THR A 76 7.03 -1.83 -6.44
N LEU A 77 6.94 -2.79 -5.54
CA LEU A 77 7.58 -4.09 -5.66
C LEU A 77 6.62 -5.07 -6.33
N ARG A 78 6.88 -5.40 -7.59
CA ARG A 78 6.15 -6.43 -8.33
C ARG A 78 6.90 -7.73 -8.18
N THR A 79 6.46 -8.58 -7.25
CA THR A 79 7.18 -9.81 -6.92
C THR A 79 6.25 -10.87 -6.38
N ASP A 80 6.65 -12.11 -6.58
CA ASP A 80 6.00 -13.28 -6.01
C ASP A 80 6.89 -13.78 -4.86
N PHE A 81 6.51 -13.44 -3.62
CA PHE A 81 7.18 -14.00 -2.45
C PHE A 81 6.78 -15.47 -2.31
N THR A 82 7.70 -16.39 -2.56
CA THR A 82 7.50 -17.81 -2.25
C THR A 82 8.42 -18.25 -1.12
N VAL A 83 7.91 -19.13 -0.25
CA VAL A 83 8.71 -19.76 0.79
C VAL A 83 9.41 -20.98 0.17
N GLY A 84 10.68 -20.86 -0.21
CA GLY A 84 11.45 -22.00 -0.74
C GLY A 84 12.70 -21.65 -1.56
N ALA A 85 13.49 -22.68 -1.88
CA ALA A 85 14.84 -22.62 -2.46
C ALA A 85 14.93 -22.23 -3.96
N SER A 86 13.88 -21.67 -4.55
CA SER A 86 13.85 -21.32 -5.97
C SER A 86 13.95 -19.82 -6.19
N GLN A 87 15.16 -19.23 -6.09
CA GLN A 87 15.50 -17.86 -6.57
C GLN A 87 14.42 -16.76 -6.40
N THR A 88 13.66 -16.74 -5.29
CA THR A 88 12.58 -15.77 -5.09
C THR A 88 12.94 -14.72 -4.03
N PHE A 89 12.60 -13.48 -4.33
CA PHE A 89 12.66 -12.32 -3.44
C PHE A 89 11.94 -12.61 -2.11
N ASP A 90 12.68 -12.53 -1.01
CA ASP A 90 12.19 -12.73 0.35
C ASP A 90 11.84 -11.37 0.98
N TRP A 91 10.96 -11.38 1.97
CA TRP A 91 10.67 -10.23 2.81
C TRP A 91 11.92 -9.68 3.50
N LYS A 92 12.92 -10.53 3.74
CA LYS A 92 14.25 -10.13 4.21
C LYS A 92 14.92 -9.13 3.26
N ASP A 93 14.76 -9.31 1.96
CA ASP A 93 15.34 -8.40 0.95
C ASP A 93 14.68 -7.01 1.03
N VAL A 94 13.36 -6.96 1.28
CA VAL A 94 12.65 -5.71 1.58
C VAL A 94 13.25 -5.04 2.82
N THR A 95 13.51 -5.82 3.89
CA THR A 95 14.02 -5.28 5.15
C THR A 95 15.41 -4.68 5.05
N VAL A 96 16.26 -5.22 4.17
CA VAL A 96 17.59 -4.67 3.88
C VAL A 96 17.51 -3.41 3.03
N THR A 97 16.50 -3.31 2.16
CA THR A 97 16.40 -2.23 1.17
C THR A 97 15.75 -0.96 1.71
N LEU A 98 14.67 -1.10 2.47
CA LEU A 98 13.90 0.05 2.98
C LEU A 98 14.75 1.05 3.79
N PRO A 99 15.70 0.64 4.66
CA PRO A 99 16.59 1.58 5.36
C PRO A 99 17.35 2.55 4.44
N HIS A 100 17.61 2.17 3.19
CA HIS A 100 18.36 2.99 2.24
C HIS A 100 17.50 4.02 1.48
N LEU A 101 16.19 4.06 1.74
CA LEU A 101 15.23 4.94 1.06
C LEU A 101 14.59 5.91 2.06
N PRO A 102 15.32 6.91 2.58
CA PRO A 102 14.88 7.72 3.72
C PRO A 102 13.60 8.54 3.46
N LYS A 103 13.33 8.89 2.20
CA LYS A 103 12.15 9.67 1.80
C LYS A 103 10.95 8.81 1.39
N LEU A 104 11.00 7.49 1.57
CA LEU A 104 9.90 6.63 1.16
C LEU A 104 8.64 6.89 2.01
N VAL A 105 7.56 7.27 1.34
CA VAL A 105 6.24 7.59 1.93
C VAL A 105 5.17 6.58 1.50
N SER A 106 5.27 6.07 0.26
CA SER A 106 4.31 5.14 -0.32
C SER A 106 4.99 3.82 -0.69
N LEU A 107 4.45 2.72 -0.18
CA LEU A 107 4.96 1.38 -0.44
C LEU A 107 3.85 0.50 -1.01
N ARG A 108 4.11 -0.06 -2.20
CA ARG A 108 3.15 -0.88 -2.94
C ARG A 108 3.71 -2.26 -3.23
N PHE A 109 2.93 -3.30 -2.93
CA PHE A 109 3.27 -4.70 -3.18
C PHE A 109 2.29 -5.31 -4.17
N HIS A 110 2.79 -5.78 -5.30
CA HIS A 110 1.97 -6.29 -6.40
C HIS A 110 2.43 -7.70 -6.77
N SER A 111 1.64 -8.74 -6.46
CA SER A 111 1.93 -10.09 -6.94
C SER A 111 1.47 -10.28 -8.38
N GLN A 112 2.12 -11.20 -9.08
CA GLN A 112 1.66 -11.74 -10.34
C GLN A 112 0.95 -13.10 -10.16
N THR A 113 1.32 -13.93 -9.19
CA THR A 113 0.86 -15.33 -9.08
C THR A 113 -0.14 -15.66 -7.96
N GLN A 114 -0.84 -14.69 -7.36
CA GLN A 114 -1.88 -14.90 -6.33
C GLN A 114 -1.41 -15.65 -5.05
N HIS A 115 -0.11 -15.91 -4.88
CA HIS A 115 0.38 -16.85 -3.87
C HIS A 115 1.46 -16.28 -2.93
N ILE A 116 1.61 -14.95 -2.85
CA ILE A 116 2.43 -14.35 -1.78
C ILE A 116 1.91 -14.85 -0.44
N ARG A 117 2.68 -15.70 0.26
CA ARG A 117 2.40 -16.09 1.65
C ARG A 117 3.27 -15.23 2.56
N PHE A 118 2.65 -14.36 3.33
CA PHE A 118 3.37 -13.63 4.38
C PHE A 118 3.65 -14.58 5.55
N SER A 119 4.92 -14.94 5.76
CA SER A 119 5.36 -15.66 6.96
C SER A 119 5.38 -14.69 8.15
N TYR A 120 4.26 -14.61 8.87
CA TYR A 120 4.02 -13.64 9.93
C TYR A 120 4.86 -13.84 11.20
N HIS A 121 5.42 -15.03 11.42
CA HIS A 121 6.25 -15.34 12.60
C HIS A 121 7.55 -14.51 12.69
N VAL A 122 7.95 -13.82 11.62
CA VAL A 122 9.23 -13.07 11.55
C VAL A 122 8.99 -11.55 11.52
N ILE A 123 7.74 -11.11 11.39
CA ILE A 123 7.40 -9.72 11.08
C ILE A 123 7.67 -8.76 12.26
N PRO A 124 7.25 -9.01 13.51
CA PRO A 124 7.41 -8.03 14.60
C PRO A 124 8.87 -7.76 15.02
N LEU A 125 9.79 -8.70 14.77
CA LEU A 125 11.18 -8.62 15.26
C LEU A 125 12.15 -7.92 14.30
N VAL A 126 11.80 -7.75 13.03
CA VAL A 126 12.72 -7.23 12.00
C VAL A 126 12.51 -5.73 11.71
N PHE A 127 11.35 -5.19 12.08
CA PHE A 127 10.95 -3.83 11.71
C PHE A 127 11.19 -2.81 12.82
N SER A 128 12.46 -2.57 13.12
CA SER A 128 12.91 -1.42 13.93
C SER A 128 13.45 -0.27 13.07
N SER A 129 13.27 -0.32 11.75
CA SER A 129 13.85 0.66 10.82
C SER A 129 13.11 2.00 10.87
N PRO A 130 13.84 3.14 10.94
CA PRO A 130 13.24 4.47 10.94
C PRO A 130 12.46 4.77 9.65
N THR A 131 12.81 4.16 8.51
CA THR A 131 12.11 4.41 7.24
C THR A 131 10.64 3.99 7.29
N LEU A 132 10.30 2.94 8.03
CA LEU A 132 8.91 2.49 8.17
C LEU A 132 8.03 3.51 8.87
N GLN A 133 8.64 4.37 9.69
CA GLN A 133 7.94 5.46 10.36
C GLN A 133 7.55 6.57 9.40
N ASN A 134 8.12 6.61 8.18
CA ASN A 134 7.77 7.61 7.16
C ASN A 134 6.66 7.12 6.22
N ILE A 135 6.40 5.82 6.18
CA ILE A 135 5.39 5.26 5.29
C ILE A 135 4.00 5.63 5.78
N THR A 136 3.28 6.40 4.96
CA THR A 136 1.90 6.81 5.22
C THR A 136 0.91 6.11 4.30
N HIS A 137 1.36 5.53 3.20
CA HIS A 137 0.50 4.87 2.21
C HIS A 137 1.00 3.44 1.94
N LEU A 138 0.13 2.46 2.15
CA LEU A 138 0.38 1.05 1.87
C LEU A 138 -0.62 0.54 0.84
N GLU A 139 -0.15 -0.04 -0.26
CA GLU A 139 -0.97 -0.76 -1.22
C GLU A 139 -0.51 -2.21 -1.35
N VAL A 140 -1.43 -3.17 -1.28
CA VAL A 140 -1.15 -4.59 -1.46
C VAL A 140 -2.16 -5.17 -2.44
N VAL A 141 -1.66 -5.70 -3.55
CA VAL A 141 -2.47 -6.17 -4.68
C VAL A 141 -2.13 -7.62 -5.04
N ARG A 142 -3.17 -8.46 -5.15
CA ARG A 142 -3.11 -9.88 -5.57
C ARG A 142 -2.33 -10.80 -4.63
N THR A 143 -2.60 -10.77 -3.32
CA THR A 143 -1.81 -11.51 -2.31
C THR A 143 -2.64 -12.61 -1.62
N SER A 144 -1.98 -13.65 -1.07
CA SER A 144 -2.60 -14.70 -0.26
C SER A 144 -2.12 -14.70 1.19
N VAL A 145 -2.91 -14.16 2.12
CA VAL A 145 -2.58 -14.26 3.55
C VAL A 145 -3.06 -15.59 4.17
N HIS A 146 -2.59 -15.93 5.36
CA HIS A 146 -3.06 -17.10 6.08
C HIS A 146 -4.45 -16.86 6.69
N ALA A 147 -4.65 -15.66 7.27
CA ALA A 147 -5.89 -15.21 7.89
C ALA A 147 -6.09 -13.68 7.82
N ALA A 148 -7.27 -13.19 8.22
CA ALA A 148 -7.60 -11.77 8.21
C ALA A 148 -6.71 -10.94 9.16
N GLU A 149 -6.25 -11.54 10.26
CA GLU A 149 -5.35 -10.92 11.25
C GLU A 149 -3.99 -10.54 10.65
N ASP A 150 -3.56 -11.21 9.58
CA ASP A 150 -2.30 -10.90 8.91
C ASP A 150 -2.34 -9.52 8.25
N ILE A 151 -3.52 -9.07 7.79
CA ILE A 151 -3.70 -7.73 7.23
C ILE A 151 -3.47 -6.69 8.33
N ILE A 152 -4.04 -6.92 9.51
CA ILE A 152 -3.87 -6.04 10.67
C ILE A 152 -2.40 -6.01 11.12
N SER A 153 -1.78 -7.18 11.19
CA SER A 153 -0.37 -7.32 11.56
C SER A 153 0.55 -6.61 10.57
N LEU A 154 0.29 -6.74 9.27
CA LEU A 154 1.05 -6.03 8.23
C LEU A 154 0.90 -4.51 8.35
N MET A 155 -0.32 -4.02 8.56
CA MET A 155 -0.55 -2.59 8.75
C MET A 155 0.20 -2.05 9.98
N SER A 156 0.34 -2.86 11.03
CA SER A 156 0.97 -2.42 12.29
C SER A 156 2.46 -2.14 12.18
N LEU A 157 3.10 -2.61 11.11
CA LEU A 157 4.49 -2.30 10.79
C LEU A 157 4.74 -0.83 10.45
N PHE A 158 3.68 -0.10 10.12
CA PHE A 158 3.74 1.26 9.63
C PHE A 158 3.01 2.17 10.64
N PRO A 159 3.68 2.63 11.71
CA PRO A 159 3.02 3.34 12.80
C PRO A 159 2.41 4.69 12.38
N ARG A 160 2.86 5.26 11.24
CA ARG A 160 2.32 6.50 10.67
C ARG A 160 1.38 6.28 9.48
N LEU A 161 0.91 5.05 9.27
CA LEU A 161 0.02 4.72 8.17
C LEU A 161 -1.26 5.56 8.22
N ARG A 162 -1.54 6.27 7.12
CA ARG A 162 -2.74 7.08 6.92
C ARG A 162 -3.73 6.41 5.99
N GLU A 163 -3.22 5.70 4.99
CA GLU A 163 -4.03 5.03 3.97
C GLU A 163 -3.53 3.62 3.73
N ALA A 164 -4.44 2.65 3.80
CA ALA A 164 -4.16 1.26 3.52
C ALA A 164 -5.13 0.74 2.44
N GLN A 165 -4.59 0.13 1.39
CA GLN A 165 -5.34 -0.39 0.28
C GLN A 165 -4.99 -1.85 0.04
N PHE A 166 -5.97 -2.72 0.14
CA PHE A 166 -5.86 -4.15 -0.13
C PHE A 166 -6.77 -4.51 -1.28
N SER A 167 -6.20 -5.08 -2.33
CA SER A 167 -6.92 -5.44 -3.55
C SER A 167 -6.68 -6.89 -3.93
N ARG A 168 -7.74 -7.65 -4.20
CA ARG A 168 -7.64 -9.07 -4.65
C ARG A 168 -6.87 -9.95 -3.67
N VAL A 169 -7.11 -9.76 -2.38
CA VAL A 169 -6.46 -10.52 -1.30
C VAL A 169 -7.35 -11.70 -0.88
N HIS A 170 -6.76 -12.88 -0.75
CA HIS A 170 -7.47 -14.09 -0.36
C HIS A 170 -6.76 -14.77 0.82
N TRP A 171 -7.49 -15.54 1.61
CA TRP A 171 -6.93 -16.40 2.65
C TRP A 171 -7.65 -17.73 2.72
N ARG A 172 -7.06 -18.70 3.40
CA ARG A 172 -7.63 -20.06 3.55
C ARG A 172 -8.24 -20.30 4.93
N HIS A 173 -7.69 -19.68 5.97
CA HIS A 173 -8.15 -19.88 7.34
C HIS A 173 -8.93 -18.67 7.84
N CYS A 174 -10.14 -18.91 8.34
CA CYS A 174 -10.88 -17.97 9.16
C CYS A 174 -10.42 -18.16 10.61
N SER A 175 -9.18 -17.82 10.95
CA SER A 175 -8.69 -18.06 12.31
C SER A 175 -9.12 -16.94 13.25
N LEU A 176 -10.20 -17.16 13.98
CA LEU A 176 -10.53 -16.40 15.19
C LEU A 176 -9.51 -16.76 16.29
N SER A 177 -8.27 -16.27 16.21
CA SER A 177 -7.44 -16.29 17.41
C SER A 177 -8.07 -15.32 18.42
N ASN A 178 -8.37 -15.81 19.62
CA ASN A 178 -8.96 -15.03 20.71
C ASN A 178 -7.95 -14.06 21.35
N SER A 179 -6.83 -13.79 20.67
CA SER A 179 -5.80 -12.89 21.15
C SER A 179 -6.19 -11.47 20.78
N SER A 180 -6.56 -10.68 21.78
CA SER A 180 -6.65 -9.23 21.63
C SER A 180 -5.28 -8.72 21.16
N LEU A 181 -5.19 -8.31 19.91
CA LEU A 181 -3.96 -7.75 19.37
C LEU A 181 -3.81 -6.34 19.97
N ALA A 182 -2.77 -6.12 20.78
CA ALA A 182 -2.40 -4.80 21.29
C ALA A 182 -1.74 -3.97 20.18
N LEU A 183 -2.45 -3.77 19.07
CA LEU A 183 -2.01 -3.01 17.91
C LEU A 183 -2.80 -1.72 17.82
N THR A 184 -2.10 -0.61 17.56
CA THR A 184 -2.71 0.71 17.48
C THR A 184 -2.47 1.34 16.13
N PHE A 185 -3.48 2.07 15.64
CA PHE A 185 -3.46 2.73 14.32
C PHE A 185 -3.82 4.21 14.49
N PRO A 186 -2.95 5.01 15.13
CA PRO A 186 -3.33 6.36 15.59
C PRO A 186 -3.60 7.35 14.46
N LEU A 187 -3.01 7.13 13.28
CA LEU A 187 -3.06 8.07 12.15
C LEU A 187 -3.85 7.55 10.94
N LEU A 188 -4.40 6.34 11.02
CA LEU A 188 -5.07 5.69 9.91
C LEU A 188 -6.42 6.38 9.65
N LYS A 189 -6.58 6.90 8.44
CA LYS A 189 -7.77 7.64 8.00
C LYS A 189 -8.58 6.89 6.95
N GLN A 190 -7.90 6.09 6.13
CA GLN A 190 -8.53 5.40 5.01
C GLN A 190 -8.15 3.92 4.95
N LEU A 191 -9.16 3.07 4.80
CA LEU A 191 -8.98 1.64 4.53
C LEU A 191 -9.83 1.23 3.33
N SER A 192 -9.21 0.62 2.32
CA SER A 192 -9.90 0.05 1.16
C SER A 192 -9.64 -1.44 1.03
N LEU A 193 -10.71 -2.24 0.96
CA LEU A 193 -10.72 -3.69 0.86
C LEU A 193 -11.44 -4.12 -0.44
N SER A 194 -10.78 -3.91 -1.58
CA SER A 194 -11.39 -4.15 -2.89
C SER A 194 -11.18 -5.60 -3.35
N HIS A 195 -12.26 -6.34 -3.66
CA HIS A 195 -12.15 -7.76 -4.07
C HIS A 195 -11.38 -8.62 -3.06
N VAL A 196 -11.51 -8.33 -1.78
CA VAL A 196 -10.94 -9.12 -0.69
C VAL A 196 -11.90 -10.27 -0.36
N ARG A 197 -11.39 -11.45 -0.04
CA ARG A 197 -12.23 -12.55 0.48
C ARG A 197 -12.79 -12.13 1.84
N SER A 198 -14.09 -12.23 2.08
CA SER A 198 -14.69 -12.03 3.41
C SER A 198 -14.22 -10.77 4.18
N PRO A 199 -14.30 -9.55 3.60
CA PRO A 199 -13.82 -8.32 4.23
C PRO A 199 -14.46 -8.00 5.60
N GLY A 200 -15.65 -8.56 5.90
CA GLY A 200 -16.27 -8.46 7.22
C GLY A 200 -15.45 -9.10 8.35
N GLU A 201 -14.58 -10.08 8.04
CA GLU A 201 -13.64 -10.64 9.02
C GLU A 201 -12.57 -9.62 9.43
N VAL A 202 -12.03 -8.86 8.46
CA VAL A 202 -11.05 -7.79 8.74
C VAL A 202 -11.65 -6.73 9.66
N LEU A 203 -12.89 -6.30 9.40
CA LEU A 203 -13.58 -5.34 10.25
C LEU A 203 -13.87 -5.91 11.65
N ARG A 204 -14.15 -7.21 11.75
CA ARG A 204 -14.30 -7.90 13.04
C ARG A 204 -12.98 -7.91 13.80
N CYS A 205 -11.84 -8.15 13.15
CA CYS A 205 -10.52 -8.04 13.78
C CYS A 205 -10.26 -6.61 14.27
N LEU A 206 -10.55 -5.59 13.46
CA LEU A 206 -10.41 -4.17 13.86
C LEU A 206 -11.27 -3.80 15.06
N SER A 207 -12.50 -4.34 15.15
CA SER A 207 -13.40 -4.10 16.28
C SER A 207 -12.93 -4.67 17.61
N ARG A 208 -11.95 -5.59 17.59
CA ARG A 208 -11.35 -6.22 18.78
C ARG A 208 -10.09 -5.53 19.27
N LEU A 209 -9.58 -4.56 18.50
CA LEU A 209 -8.40 -3.79 18.90
C LEU A 209 -8.75 -2.82 20.01
N ASP A 210 -7.76 -2.52 20.85
CA ASP A 210 -7.87 -1.53 21.91
C ASP A 210 -6.72 -0.51 21.79
N PRO A 211 -7.00 0.76 21.44
CA PRO A 211 -8.31 1.31 21.09
C PRO A 211 -8.79 0.90 19.70
N VAL A 212 -10.12 0.85 19.51
CA VAL A 212 -10.74 0.58 18.19
C VAL A 212 -10.40 1.73 17.23
N PRO A 213 -9.84 1.45 16.04
CA PRO A 213 -9.48 2.50 15.09
C PRO A 213 -10.74 3.14 14.49
N LEU A 214 -10.82 4.47 14.62
CA LEU A 214 -11.88 5.30 14.05
C LEU A 214 -11.47 5.76 12.65
N LEU A 215 -12.04 5.13 11.62
CA LEU A 215 -11.68 5.37 10.23
C LEU A 215 -12.76 6.23 9.54
N PRO A 216 -12.45 7.48 9.14
CA PRO A 216 -13.40 8.32 8.41
C PRO A 216 -13.75 7.79 7.02
N ARG A 217 -12.82 7.10 6.35
CA ARG A 217 -13.02 6.62 4.98
C ARG A 217 -12.83 5.11 4.92
N ILE A 218 -13.89 4.37 4.64
CA ILE A 218 -13.83 2.92 4.50
C ILE A 218 -14.47 2.51 3.18
N ASN A 219 -13.74 1.71 2.41
CA ASN A 219 -14.31 0.97 1.29
C ASN A 219 -14.17 -0.52 1.60
N VAL A 220 -15.30 -1.21 1.81
CA VAL A 220 -15.31 -2.66 2.15
C VAL A 220 -15.32 -3.52 0.88
N GLY A 221 -15.44 -2.90 -0.30
CA GLY A 221 -15.62 -3.63 -1.56
C GLY A 221 -16.90 -4.45 -1.54
N HIS A 222 -16.88 -5.63 -2.15
CA HIS A 222 -18.05 -6.48 -2.30
C HIS A 222 -18.18 -7.48 -1.14
N ILE A 223 -19.31 -7.44 -0.43
CA ILE A 223 -19.62 -8.33 0.69
C ILE A 223 -20.75 -9.30 0.34
N ASP A 224 -20.72 -10.48 0.96
CA ASP A 224 -21.82 -11.44 0.93
C ASP A 224 -22.82 -11.18 2.09
N THR A 225 -24.07 -11.64 1.95
CA THR A 225 -25.13 -11.47 2.98
C THR A 225 -24.75 -11.88 4.42
N PRO A 226 -23.97 -12.97 4.68
CA PRO A 226 -23.57 -13.31 6.05
C PRO A 226 -22.57 -12.33 6.68
N GLU A 227 -21.94 -11.45 5.90
CA GLU A 227 -20.95 -10.49 6.40
C GLU A 227 -21.59 -9.17 6.87
N VAL A 228 -22.81 -8.89 6.40
CA VAL A 228 -23.57 -7.67 6.71
C VAL A 228 -23.62 -7.37 8.21
N PRO A 229 -23.86 -8.34 9.13
CA PRO A 229 -23.86 -8.07 10.56
C PRO A 229 -22.50 -7.58 11.11
N SER A 230 -21.39 -8.12 10.61
CA SER A 230 -20.04 -7.74 11.07
C SER A 230 -19.66 -6.33 10.58
N VAL A 231 -20.02 -6.01 9.33
CA VAL A 231 -19.86 -4.66 8.77
C VAL A 231 -20.71 -3.66 9.56
N ASN A 232 -21.99 -3.99 9.81
CA ASN A 232 -22.88 -3.13 10.59
C ASN A 232 -22.42 -2.93 12.02
N GLN A 233 -21.87 -3.95 12.67
CA GLN A 233 -21.31 -3.84 14.01
C GLN A 233 -20.17 -2.82 14.05
N TYR A 234 -19.24 -2.90 13.09
CA TYR A 234 -18.13 -1.95 13.02
C TYR A 234 -18.59 -0.53 12.69
N LEU A 235 -19.56 -0.36 11.77
CA LEU A 235 -20.14 0.95 11.46
C LEU A 235 -20.80 1.62 12.68
N ARG A 236 -21.46 0.85 13.54
CA ARG A 236 -22.03 1.37 14.79
C ARG A 236 -20.96 1.87 15.76
N LEU A 237 -19.78 1.24 15.77
CA LEU A 237 -18.64 1.69 16.59
C LEU A 237 -18.02 2.99 16.06
N LEU A 238 -17.95 3.15 14.73
CA LEU A 238 -17.42 4.37 14.10
C LEU A 238 -18.34 5.58 14.31
N GLY A 239 -19.66 5.34 14.29
CA GLY A 239 -20.67 6.35 14.56
C GLY A 239 -20.49 7.62 13.70
N PRO A 240 -20.38 8.81 14.31
CA PRO A 240 -20.31 10.08 13.59
C PRO A 240 -18.94 10.35 12.92
N ALA A 241 -17.89 9.57 13.23
CA ALA A 241 -16.55 9.79 12.68
C ALA A 241 -16.40 9.37 11.22
N LEU A 242 -17.41 8.69 10.66
CA LEU A 242 -17.43 8.18 9.28
C LEU A 242 -17.85 9.29 8.30
N ASP A 243 -16.96 9.63 7.37
CA ASP A 243 -17.18 10.60 6.30
C ASP A 243 -17.59 9.93 4.99
N MET A 244 -16.95 8.80 4.65
CA MET A 244 -17.15 8.07 3.40
C MET A 244 -17.20 6.57 3.65
N PHE A 245 -18.27 5.93 3.17
CA PHE A 245 -18.42 4.49 3.24
C PHE A 245 -18.87 3.93 1.89
N CYS A 246 -18.08 3.01 1.34
CA CYS A 246 -18.39 2.31 0.10
C CYS A 246 -18.53 0.80 0.38
N VAL A 247 -19.64 0.22 -0.07
CA VAL A 247 -19.89 -1.23 0.01
C VAL A 247 -20.63 -1.69 -1.24
N GLY A 248 -20.21 -2.80 -1.83
CA GLY A 248 -20.92 -3.51 -2.87
C GLY A 248 -21.61 -4.74 -2.28
N LEU A 249 -22.84 -5.04 -2.68
CA LEU A 249 -23.50 -6.29 -2.32
C LEU A 249 -23.36 -7.27 -3.49
N LYS A 250 -22.89 -8.50 -3.20
CA LYS A 250 -22.88 -9.61 -4.16
C LYS A 250 -24.27 -10.26 -4.24
N ASP A 251 -25.25 -9.49 -4.69
CA ASP A 251 -26.50 -10.07 -5.19
C ASP A 251 -26.40 -10.30 -6.70
N LYS A 252 -27.37 -11.02 -7.28
CA LYS A 252 -27.46 -11.31 -8.73
C LYS A 252 -27.31 -10.05 -9.62
N TYR A 253 -27.49 -8.86 -9.05
CA TYR A 253 -27.24 -7.55 -9.63
C TYR A 253 -26.27 -6.80 -8.70
N SER A 254 -24.96 -6.91 -8.95
CA SER A 254 -23.94 -6.30 -8.08
C SER A 254 -24.19 -4.80 -7.91
N THR A 255 -24.66 -4.38 -6.74
CA THR A 255 -25.03 -2.98 -6.47
C THR A 255 -23.98 -2.35 -5.57
N LEU A 256 -23.36 -1.26 -6.02
CA LEU A 256 -22.42 -0.46 -5.22
C LEU A 256 -23.21 0.64 -4.48
N LEU A 257 -23.14 0.62 -3.16
CA LEU A 257 -23.70 1.64 -2.27
C LEU A 257 -22.56 2.48 -1.71
N CYS A 258 -22.50 3.74 -2.11
CA CYS A 258 -21.58 4.72 -1.54
C CYS A 258 -22.39 5.73 -0.73
N ARG A 259 -22.10 5.82 0.57
CA ARG A 259 -22.68 6.85 1.45
C ARG A 259 -21.60 7.89 1.74
N PHE A 260 -21.90 9.13 1.38
CA PHE A 260 -21.10 10.31 1.70
C PHE A 260 -21.82 11.10 2.78
N LYS A 261 -21.07 11.54 3.79
CA LYS A 261 -21.53 12.57 4.72
C LYS A 261 -21.27 13.91 4.03
N HIS A 262 -22.34 14.63 3.67
CA HIS A 262 -22.26 16.00 3.16
C HIS A 262 -21.84 16.96 4.26
#